data_AF-A0A962R496-F1
#
_entry.id   AF-A0A962R496-F1
#
_cell.length_a   1.000
_cell.length_b   1.000
_cell.length_c   1.000
_cell.angle_alpha   90.00
_cell.angle_beta   90.00
_cell.angle_gamma   90.00
#
_symmetry.space_group_name_H-M   'P 1'
#
loop_
_entity.id
_entity.type
_entity.pdbx_description
1 polymer ?
#
loop_
_entity_poly.entity_id
_entity_poly.type
_entity_poly.pdbx_seq_one_letter_code
_entity_poly.pdbx_strand_id
1 'polypeptide(L)'
;MEERHFPGGGNTKRPSIELLDRLIAAPLTQLFVCGRSGSMVLHALLDGHPEILQVPHTFKFYDFLSSHPDFEAMSGANLANAFVDYPGHAALFDSLKSVLLNGRVGISRDVHVLIDKTSFRDVMAELLPTEGNDARRILVSVVLAYSWCIGVDPDSARHIFVHVHHGAWLWPQAVEGPCDFPGIELSQGLGWLRPERLIITARNPVAQIRSLEEFVRKAVESPAEWDGWEETYMRLLVQDWLRVELAQKSGIDVAVVKLENLQADMSGQLDHLCEWMGVAPQSLHLKTPTVFGLPWWGDTYSTPSLKLNPPKAIAAPSYRNTKHFFVYLGAGEVIIREGYPAMKLFDWVLRYIGVPLLALLYLCWKDDAVRDWRLRWSRLRFVFRVRKRHRKVLASFRASPS
;
A
#
# COMPACT_ATOMS: atom_id res chain seq x y z
N MET A 1 -3.14 -25.13 -17.99
CA MET A 1 -2.32 -23.95 -17.68
C MET A 1 -1.67 -23.54 -18.99
N GLU A 2 -2.20 -22.48 -19.56
CA GLU A 2 -1.75 -21.86 -20.80
C GLU A 2 -0.61 -20.89 -20.48
N GLU A 3 0.50 -21.01 -21.21
CA GLU A 3 1.61 -20.07 -21.09
C GLU A 3 1.42 -18.90 -22.05
N ARG A 4 1.39 -17.67 -21.53
CA ARG A 4 1.47 -16.46 -22.34
C ARG A 4 2.87 -15.87 -22.24
N HIS A 5 3.65 -16.10 -23.28
CA HIS A 5 4.99 -15.55 -23.41
C HIS A 5 4.94 -14.16 -24.05
N PHE A 6 5.59 -13.19 -23.42
CA PHE A 6 5.84 -11.88 -24.00
C PHE A 6 7.32 -11.78 -24.39
N PRO A 7 7.67 -12.09 -25.65
CA PRO A 7 9.06 -12.12 -26.12
C PRO A 7 9.71 -10.73 -26.24
N GLY A 8 9.02 -9.66 -25.85
CA GLY A 8 9.46 -8.27 -25.97
C GLY A 8 8.79 -7.53 -27.14
N GLY A 9 8.24 -6.36 -26.86
CA GLY A 9 7.80 -5.35 -27.83
C GLY A 9 6.56 -5.64 -28.66
N GLY A 10 6.27 -6.88 -29.04
CA GLY A 10 5.25 -7.11 -30.06
C GLY A 10 5.48 -6.20 -31.28
N ASN A 11 4.46 -5.41 -31.65
CA ASN A 11 4.57 -4.39 -32.71
C ASN A 11 4.84 -2.96 -32.18
N THR A 12 5.08 -2.78 -30.87
CA THR A 12 5.32 -1.45 -30.30
C THR A 12 6.77 -1.02 -30.48
N LYS A 13 6.95 0.27 -30.79
CA LYS A 13 8.26 0.88 -30.90
C LYS A 13 8.96 0.84 -29.55
N ARG A 14 10.27 0.59 -29.54
CA ARG A 14 11.07 0.70 -28.31
C ARG A 14 10.96 2.11 -27.73
N PRO A 15 10.84 2.25 -26.40
CA PRO A 15 10.75 3.55 -25.74
C PRO A 15 12.04 4.34 -25.98
N SER A 16 11.91 5.64 -26.23
CA SER A 16 13.04 6.54 -26.44
C SER A 16 13.39 7.33 -25.19
N ILE A 17 14.57 7.98 -25.19
CA ILE A 17 14.98 8.87 -24.10
C ILE A 17 14.05 10.09 -23.98
N GLU A 18 13.53 10.62 -25.10
CA GLU A 18 12.58 11.73 -25.06
C GLU A 18 11.27 11.33 -24.36
N LEU A 19 10.81 10.10 -24.58
CA LEU A 19 9.65 9.55 -23.88
C LEU A 19 9.93 9.36 -22.38
N LEU A 20 11.12 8.87 -22.03
CA LEU A 20 11.57 8.75 -20.65
C LEU A 20 11.56 10.10 -19.95
N ASP A 21 12.21 11.12 -20.52
CA ASP A 21 12.31 12.45 -19.91
C ASP A 21 10.92 13.10 -19.74
N ARG A 22 10.03 12.91 -20.72
CA ARG A 22 8.63 13.33 -20.62
C ARG A 22 7.91 12.67 -19.43
N LEU A 23 8.11 11.37 -19.22
CA LEU A 23 7.45 10.61 -18.15
C LEU A 23 8.11 10.78 -16.79
N ILE A 24 9.40 11.12 -16.74
CA ILE A 24 10.04 11.61 -15.51
C ILE A 24 9.34 12.89 -15.04
N ALA A 25 8.95 13.78 -15.94
CA ALA A 25 8.18 14.98 -15.58
C ALA A 25 6.69 14.73 -15.29
N ALA A 26 6.16 13.55 -15.63
CA ALA A 26 4.76 13.21 -15.38
C ALA A 26 4.48 12.98 -13.89
N PRO A 27 3.28 13.30 -13.38
CA PRO A 27 2.94 13.05 -11.99
C PRO A 27 3.05 11.57 -11.61
N LEU A 28 3.64 11.34 -10.43
CA LEU A 28 3.75 10.05 -9.77
C LEU A 28 2.69 9.92 -8.68
N THR A 29 1.83 8.91 -8.81
CA THR A 29 0.95 8.46 -7.74
C THR A 29 1.49 7.19 -7.12
N GLN A 30 1.59 7.17 -5.79
CA GLN A 30 1.86 5.95 -5.05
C GLN A 30 0.62 5.46 -4.32
N LEU A 31 0.37 4.15 -4.40
CA LEU A 31 -0.66 3.46 -3.65
C LEU A 31 -0.05 2.66 -2.50
N PHE A 32 -0.52 2.90 -1.27
CA PHE A 32 -0.30 2.01 -0.15
C PHE A 32 -1.62 1.63 0.53
N VAL A 33 -1.58 0.53 1.28
CA VAL A 33 -2.75 -0.05 1.93
C VAL A 33 -2.78 0.27 3.42
N CYS A 34 -3.99 0.52 3.91
CA CYS A 34 -4.34 0.33 5.32
C CYS A 34 -4.89 -1.10 5.55
N GLY A 35 -4.02 -1.99 6.05
CA GLY A 35 -4.30 -3.40 6.37
C GLY A 35 -4.80 -4.28 5.21
N ARG A 36 -6.05 -4.75 5.24
CA ARG A 36 -6.65 -5.59 4.16
C ARG A 36 -7.80 -4.86 3.47
N SER A 37 -7.46 -3.78 2.77
CA SER A 37 -8.42 -2.83 2.19
C SER A 37 -8.62 -2.95 0.67
N GLY A 38 -8.12 -4.00 0.04
CA GLY A 38 -8.36 -4.24 -1.40
C GLY A 38 -7.50 -3.37 -2.32
N SER A 39 -6.29 -2.98 -1.92
CA SER A 39 -5.38 -2.22 -2.78
C SER A 39 -5.08 -2.91 -4.12
N MET A 40 -4.95 -4.23 -4.13
CA MET A 40 -4.77 -5.00 -5.37
C MET A 40 -5.98 -4.92 -6.29
N VAL A 41 -7.19 -4.81 -5.75
CA VAL A 41 -8.40 -4.55 -6.54
C VAL A 41 -8.32 -3.20 -7.20
N LEU A 42 -7.98 -2.15 -6.44
CA LEU A 42 -7.87 -0.82 -7.02
C LEU A 42 -6.77 -0.76 -8.08
N HIS A 43 -5.60 -1.33 -7.80
CA HIS A 43 -4.51 -1.47 -8.76
C HIS A 43 -4.97 -2.17 -10.05
N ALA A 44 -5.70 -3.27 -9.93
CA ALA A 44 -6.19 -4.03 -11.08
C ALA A 44 -7.29 -3.29 -11.86
N LEU A 45 -8.08 -2.43 -11.21
CA LEU A 45 -9.08 -1.59 -11.88
C LEU A 45 -8.45 -0.45 -12.68
N LEU A 46 -7.26 0.00 -12.30
CA LEU A 46 -6.49 1.01 -13.04
C LEU A 46 -5.62 0.38 -14.15
N ASP A 47 -5.51 -0.95 -14.18
CA ASP A 47 -4.71 -1.66 -15.17
C ASP A 47 -5.28 -1.53 -16.58
N GLY A 48 -4.39 -1.28 -17.54
CA GLY A 48 -4.76 -1.04 -18.94
C GLY A 48 -5.34 0.35 -19.23
N HIS A 49 -5.44 1.26 -18.26
CA HIS A 49 -5.84 2.63 -18.53
C HIS A 49 -4.80 3.33 -19.43
N PRO A 50 -5.16 3.89 -20.61
CA PRO A 50 -4.18 4.37 -21.59
C PRO A 50 -3.29 5.52 -21.06
N GLU A 51 -3.84 6.37 -20.18
CA GLU A 51 -3.09 7.49 -19.60
C GLU A 51 -2.29 7.14 -18.34
N ILE A 52 -2.37 5.90 -17.83
CA ILE A 52 -1.66 5.46 -16.61
C ILE A 52 -0.69 4.33 -16.97
N LEU A 53 0.60 4.52 -16.67
CA LEU A 53 1.57 3.42 -16.72
C LEU A 53 1.85 2.92 -15.32
N GLN A 54 1.87 1.59 -15.19
CA GLN A 54 2.19 0.88 -13.97
C GLN A 54 2.89 -0.43 -14.29
N VAL A 55 3.60 -0.97 -13.30
CA VAL A 55 3.97 -2.39 -13.28
C VAL A 55 2.77 -3.16 -12.71
N PRO A 56 2.27 -4.25 -13.32
CA PRO A 56 1.03 -4.93 -12.94
C PRO A 56 1.17 -5.80 -11.68
N HIS A 57 1.94 -5.34 -10.69
CA HIS A 57 2.08 -5.98 -9.39
C HIS A 57 2.68 -5.00 -8.37
N THR A 58 2.59 -5.36 -7.09
CA THR A 58 3.47 -4.77 -6.08
C THR A 58 4.90 -5.25 -6.33
N PHE A 59 5.87 -4.35 -6.29
CA PHE A 59 7.27 -4.77 -6.35
C PHE A 59 8.10 -4.06 -5.29
N LYS A 60 9.19 -4.72 -4.93
CA LYS A 60 10.06 -4.36 -3.80
C LYS A 60 11.06 -3.29 -4.22
N PHE A 61 10.57 -2.21 -4.82
CA PHE A 61 11.39 -1.15 -5.39
C PHE A 61 12.33 -0.52 -4.35
N TYR A 62 11.78 -0.14 -3.21
CA TYR A 62 12.55 0.46 -2.13
C TYR A 62 13.52 -0.54 -1.50
N ASP A 63 13.12 -1.80 -1.31
CA ASP A 63 14.05 -2.84 -0.86
C ASP A 63 15.22 -3.03 -1.84
N PHE A 64 14.95 -2.94 -3.14
CA PHE A 64 15.97 -3.00 -4.19
C PHE A 64 16.94 -1.81 -4.12
N LEU A 65 16.46 -0.59 -3.96
CA LEU A 65 17.32 0.59 -3.78
C LEU A 65 18.12 0.49 -2.48
N SER A 66 17.50 0.04 -1.39
CA SER A 66 18.18 -0.20 -0.11
C SER A 66 19.30 -1.25 -0.22
N SER A 67 19.14 -2.27 -1.06
CA SER A 67 20.18 -3.29 -1.27
C SER A 67 21.29 -2.86 -2.24
N HIS A 68 21.13 -1.72 -2.92
CA HIS A 68 22.11 -1.14 -3.84
C HIS A 68 22.33 0.34 -3.51
N PRO A 69 22.92 0.66 -2.34
CA PRO A 69 23.05 2.04 -1.88
C PRO A 69 23.89 2.94 -2.80
N ASP A 70 24.62 2.35 -3.75
CA ASP A 70 25.43 2.99 -4.78
C ASP A 70 24.72 3.09 -6.14
N PHE A 71 23.40 2.88 -6.20
CA PHE A 71 22.62 2.89 -7.45
C PHE A 71 22.84 4.14 -8.30
N GLU A 72 23.14 5.28 -7.69
CA GLU A 72 23.39 6.56 -8.38
C GLU A 72 24.66 6.52 -9.26
N ALA A 73 25.66 5.75 -8.85
CA ALA A 73 26.93 5.58 -9.54
C ALA A 73 26.97 4.35 -10.47
N MET A 74 25.96 3.48 -10.40
CA MET A 74 25.89 2.29 -11.26
C MET A 74 25.51 2.68 -12.69
N SER A 75 26.13 2.00 -13.66
CA SER A 75 25.73 2.12 -15.07
C SER A 75 24.35 1.53 -15.33
N GLY A 76 23.66 2.04 -16.35
CA GLY A 76 22.36 1.52 -16.76
C GLY A 76 22.35 0.00 -16.98
N ALA A 77 23.39 -0.55 -17.60
CA ALA A 77 23.54 -1.99 -17.79
C ALA A 77 23.66 -2.77 -16.46
N ASN A 78 24.46 -2.26 -15.51
CA ASN A 78 24.61 -2.90 -14.20
C ASN A 78 23.32 -2.81 -13.37
N LEU A 79 22.62 -1.66 -13.41
CA LEU A 79 21.32 -1.49 -12.75
C LEU A 79 20.26 -2.42 -13.33
N ALA A 80 20.19 -2.52 -14.66
CA ALA A 80 19.23 -3.40 -15.32
C ALA A 80 19.48 -4.89 -14.97
N ASN A 81 20.75 -5.33 -14.97
CA ASN A 81 21.13 -6.66 -14.51
C ASN A 81 20.72 -6.90 -13.04
N ALA A 82 21.12 -5.98 -12.15
CA ALA A 82 20.77 -6.07 -10.73
C ALA A 82 19.25 -6.12 -10.50
N PHE A 83 18.48 -5.35 -11.27
CA PHE A 83 17.03 -5.31 -11.15
C PHE A 83 16.36 -6.64 -11.55
N VAL A 84 16.77 -7.25 -12.68
CA VAL A 84 16.18 -8.52 -13.14
C VAL A 84 16.59 -9.73 -12.29
N ASP A 85 17.75 -9.65 -11.65
CA ASP A 85 18.29 -10.70 -10.79
C ASP A 85 17.86 -10.54 -9.33
N TYR A 86 17.30 -9.38 -8.94
CA TYR A 86 16.81 -9.16 -7.59
C TYR A 86 15.69 -10.14 -7.24
N PRO A 87 15.86 -11.01 -6.22
CA PRO A 87 14.89 -12.07 -5.92
C PRO A 87 13.48 -11.56 -5.60
N GLY A 88 13.37 -10.36 -5.01
CA GLY A 88 12.10 -9.70 -4.71
C GLY A 88 11.28 -9.30 -5.95
N HIS A 89 11.86 -9.37 -7.15
CA HIS A 89 11.20 -9.07 -8.42
C HIS A 89 10.81 -10.31 -9.23
N ALA A 90 11.01 -11.53 -8.72
CA ALA A 90 10.70 -12.75 -9.46
C ALA A 90 9.25 -12.78 -10.00
N ALA A 91 8.28 -12.31 -9.20
CA ALA A 91 6.86 -12.23 -9.57
C ALA A 91 6.55 -11.24 -10.71
N LEU A 92 7.47 -10.32 -11.04
CA LEU A 92 7.32 -9.42 -12.18
C LEU A 92 7.58 -10.13 -13.50
N PHE A 93 8.46 -11.13 -13.50
CA PHE A 93 8.88 -11.85 -14.70
C PHE A 93 8.19 -13.19 -14.89
N ASP A 94 7.72 -13.78 -13.79
CA ASP A 94 6.97 -15.03 -13.80
C ASP A 94 5.81 -14.95 -12.79
N SER A 95 4.59 -14.87 -13.34
CA SER A 95 3.37 -14.77 -12.53
C SER A 95 3.11 -16.00 -11.64
N LEU A 96 3.75 -17.15 -11.88
CA LEU A 96 3.70 -18.32 -10.98
C LEU A 96 4.45 -18.08 -9.67
N LYS A 97 5.42 -17.16 -9.67
CA LYS A 97 6.15 -16.77 -8.46
C LYS A 97 5.36 -15.80 -7.57
N SER A 98 4.26 -15.24 -8.08
CA SER A 98 3.37 -14.41 -7.27
C SER A 98 2.48 -15.28 -6.39
N VAL A 99 2.55 -15.10 -5.08
CA VAL A 99 1.61 -15.72 -4.14
C VAL A 99 0.16 -15.26 -4.35
N LEU A 100 -0.03 -14.06 -4.91
CA LEU A 100 -1.34 -13.46 -5.16
C LEU A 100 -1.95 -13.97 -6.47
N LEU A 101 -1.15 -14.08 -7.52
CA LEU A 101 -1.63 -14.48 -8.85
C LEU A 101 -1.50 -15.99 -9.08
N ASN A 102 -0.33 -16.56 -8.80
CA ASN A 102 0.00 -17.97 -9.01
C ASN A 102 -0.45 -18.52 -10.38
N GLY A 103 -0.22 -17.74 -11.45
CA GLY A 103 -0.64 -18.08 -12.82
C GLY A 103 -2.16 -18.15 -13.04
N ARG A 104 -2.96 -17.41 -12.26
CA ARG A 104 -4.44 -17.43 -12.34
C ARG A 104 -5.02 -16.14 -12.92
N VAL A 105 -4.51 -15.73 -14.08
CA VAL A 105 -5.08 -14.62 -14.85
C VAL A 105 -5.77 -15.13 -16.13
N GLY A 106 -6.45 -14.24 -16.85
CA GLY A 106 -7.18 -14.57 -18.07
C GLY A 106 -8.59 -15.09 -17.81
N ILE A 107 -9.35 -15.28 -18.89
CA ILE A 107 -10.76 -15.73 -18.82
C ILE A 107 -10.87 -17.12 -18.19
N SER A 108 -9.94 -18.01 -18.55
CA SER A 108 -9.87 -19.39 -18.07
C SER A 108 -9.28 -19.54 -16.66
N ARG A 109 -8.65 -18.47 -16.12
CA ARG A 109 -7.95 -18.46 -14.81
C ARG A 109 -6.79 -19.45 -14.71
N ASP A 110 -6.23 -19.85 -15.83
CA ASP A 110 -5.09 -20.74 -15.90
C ASP A 110 -4.03 -20.23 -16.87
N VAL A 111 -4.01 -18.92 -17.15
CA VAL A 111 -2.96 -18.27 -17.91
C VAL A 111 -1.87 -17.80 -16.97
N HIS A 112 -0.63 -18.26 -17.19
CA HIS A 112 0.55 -17.68 -16.55
C HIS A 112 1.31 -16.80 -17.54
N VAL A 113 1.72 -15.64 -17.06
CA VAL A 113 2.50 -14.65 -17.82
C VAL A 113 3.98 -14.82 -17.54
N LEU A 114 4.77 -14.88 -18.62
CA LEU A 114 6.22 -14.81 -18.61
C LEU A 114 6.70 -13.58 -19.38
N ILE A 115 7.54 -12.78 -18.73
CA ILE A 115 8.22 -11.63 -19.34
C ILE A 115 9.66 -12.03 -19.64
N ASP A 116 10.11 -11.84 -20.88
CA ASP A 116 11.50 -12.09 -21.24
C ASP A 116 12.44 -11.11 -20.53
N LYS A 117 13.22 -11.64 -19.57
CA LYS A 117 14.18 -10.85 -18.79
C LYS A 117 15.24 -10.19 -19.64
N THR A 118 15.66 -10.85 -20.74
CA THR A 118 16.68 -10.30 -21.64
C THR A 118 16.17 -9.02 -22.30
N SER A 119 15.00 -9.10 -22.94
CA SER A 119 14.37 -7.97 -23.60
C SER A 119 14.04 -6.84 -22.62
N PHE A 120 13.55 -7.17 -21.42
CA PHE A 120 13.33 -6.16 -20.37
C PHE A 120 14.63 -5.46 -19.97
N ARG A 121 15.67 -6.24 -19.67
CA ARG A 121 16.98 -5.72 -19.24
C ARG A 121 17.56 -4.80 -20.31
N ASP A 122 17.55 -5.24 -21.57
CA ASP A 122 18.19 -4.52 -22.65
C ASP A 122 17.50 -3.15 -22.87
N VAL A 123 16.17 -3.10 -22.83
CA VAL A 123 15.42 -1.84 -22.89
C VAL A 123 15.68 -0.96 -21.66
N MET A 124 15.68 -1.54 -20.45
CA MET A 124 15.98 -0.77 -19.23
C MET A 124 17.39 -0.18 -19.27
N ALA A 125 18.37 -0.94 -19.76
CA ALA A 125 19.76 -0.50 -19.89
C ALA A 125 19.94 0.61 -20.93
N GLU A 126 19.19 0.56 -22.04
CA GLU A 126 19.17 1.62 -23.07
C GLU A 126 18.58 2.94 -22.55
N LEU A 127 17.61 2.87 -21.64
CA LEU A 127 16.96 4.05 -21.06
C LEU A 127 17.79 4.73 -19.96
N LEU A 128 18.67 3.99 -19.29
CA LEU A 128 19.44 4.49 -18.15
C LEU A 128 20.82 5.02 -18.58
N PRO A 129 21.24 6.21 -18.10
CA PRO A 129 22.57 6.72 -18.35
C PRO A 129 23.66 5.86 -17.69
N THR A 130 24.91 6.12 -18.10
CA THR A 130 26.10 5.47 -17.53
C THR A 130 26.37 5.89 -16.08
N GLU A 131 25.92 7.07 -15.66
CA GLU A 131 26.06 7.60 -14.30
C GLU A 131 24.96 8.62 -13.99
N GLY A 132 24.79 8.97 -12.71
CA GLY A 132 23.84 9.99 -12.28
C GLY A 132 22.39 9.50 -12.29
N ASN A 133 22.18 8.21 -12.02
CA ASN A 133 20.84 7.64 -11.93
C ASN A 133 20.15 8.09 -10.65
N ASP A 134 18.95 8.65 -10.75
CA ASP A 134 18.09 8.89 -9.58
C ASP A 134 16.97 7.83 -9.50
N ALA A 135 16.35 7.71 -8.34
CA ALA A 135 15.30 6.72 -8.10
C ALA A 135 14.08 6.91 -9.03
N ARG A 136 13.75 8.14 -9.44
CA ARG A 136 12.61 8.42 -10.32
C ARG A 136 12.91 7.93 -11.74
N ARG A 137 14.10 8.23 -12.27
CA ARG A 137 14.56 7.74 -13.56
C ARG A 137 14.60 6.21 -13.59
N ILE A 138 15.14 5.56 -12.54
CA ILE A 138 15.13 4.10 -12.42
C ILE A 138 13.71 3.55 -12.47
N LEU A 139 12.79 4.12 -11.67
CA LEU A 139 11.40 3.70 -11.64
C LEU A 139 10.72 3.84 -13.02
N VAL A 140 10.86 4.99 -13.68
CA VAL A 140 10.21 5.24 -14.97
C VAL A 140 10.79 4.33 -16.05
N SER A 141 12.10 4.07 -16.04
CA SER A 141 12.73 3.10 -16.93
C SER A 141 12.19 1.68 -16.73
N VAL A 142 11.98 1.26 -15.48
CA VAL A 142 11.34 -0.03 -15.15
C VAL A 142 9.92 -0.08 -15.73
N VAL A 143 9.11 0.95 -15.49
CA VAL A 143 7.72 1.03 -15.97
C VAL A 143 7.67 1.00 -17.51
N LEU A 144 8.55 1.73 -18.18
CA LEU A 144 8.64 1.78 -19.65
C LEU A 144 9.09 0.45 -20.25
N ALA A 145 10.16 -0.14 -19.73
CA ALA A 145 10.64 -1.44 -20.17
C ALA A 145 9.55 -2.51 -20.00
N TYR A 146 8.84 -2.48 -18.88
CA TYR A 146 7.74 -3.38 -18.62
C TYR A 146 6.58 -3.20 -19.61
N SER A 147 6.13 -1.95 -19.80
CA SER A 147 5.04 -1.60 -20.71
C SER A 147 5.34 -2.05 -22.13
N TRP A 148 6.57 -1.84 -22.59
CA TRP A 148 7.02 -2.33 -23.89
C TRP A 148 7.02 -3.86 -23.97
N CYS A 149 7.50 -4.57 -22.95
CA CYS A 149 7.46 -6.03 -22.91
C CYS A 149 6.03 -6.58 -23.06
N ILE A 150 5.04 -5.96 -22.41
CA ILE A 150 3.63 -6.40 -22.49
C ILE A 150 2.84 -5.80 -23.66
N GLY A 151 3.49 -5.01 -24.52
CA GLY A 151 2.86 -4.40 -25.70
C GLY A 151 1.90 -3.24 -25.39
N VAL A 152 2.06 -2.58 -24.24
CA VAL A 152 1.33 -1.35 -23.88
C VAL A 152 2.00 -0.16 -24.56
N ASP A 153 1.20 0.69 -25.21
CA ASP A 153 1.65 1.93 -25.83
C ASP A 153 1.78 3.07 -24.78
N PRO A 154 3.00 3.54 -24.50
CA PRO A 154 3.24 4.59 -23.51
C PRO A 154 3.00 6.01 -24.04
N ASP A 155 2.70 6.23 -25.32
CA ASP A 155 2.63 7.58 -25.90
C ASP A 155 1.48 8.42 -25.29
N SER A 156 0.35 7.76 -24.99
CA SER A 156 -0.79 8.42 -24.34
C SER A 156 -0.65 8.55 -22.83
N ALA A 157 0.35 7.91 -22.21
CA ALA A 157 0.56 7.96 -20.79
C ALA A 157 0.83 9.39 -20.30
N ARG A 158 0.13 9.80 -19.24
CA ARG A 158 0.33 11.10 -18.58
C ARG A 158 0.65 10.96 -17.10
N HIS A 159 0.63 9.73 -16.61
CA HIS A 159 0.67 9.46 -15.19
C HIS A 159 1.45 8.18 -14.91
N ILE A 160 2.31 8.21 -13.89
CA ILE A 160 3.01 7.02 -13.39
C ILE A 160 2.34 6.57 -12.10
N PHE A 161 2.01 5.29 -12.02
CA PHE A 161 1.36 4.72 -10.86
C PHE A 161 2.17 3.55 -10.29
N VAL A 162 2.42 3.59 -8.99
CA VAL A 162 3.22 2.58 -8.28
C VAL A 162 2.49 2.06 -7.05
N HIS A 163 2.36 0.75 -6.93
CA HIS A 163 1.78 0.12 -5.75
C HIS A 163 2.90 -0.36 -4.80
N VAL A 164 3.19 0.45 -3.79
CA VAL A 164 4.26 0.19 -2.80
C VAL A 164 3.85 -0.81 -1.71
N HIS A 165 2.57 -1.17 -1.69
CA HIS A 165 1.88 -2.03 -0.73
C HIS A 165 1.91 -1.46 0.70
N HIS A 166 3.05 -1.44 1.37
CA HIS A 166 3.15 -0.96 2.75
C HIS A 166 3.72 0.45 2.84
N GLY A 167 3.08 1.31 3.62
CA GLY A 167 3.57 2.68 3.86
C GLY A 167 4.84 2.76 4.73
N ALA A 168 5.39 1.64 5.21
CA ALA A 168 6.61 1.60 6.03
C ALA A 168 7.87 2.07 5.29
N TRP A 169 7.82 2.13 3.95
CA TRP A 169 8.88 2.75 3.15
C TRP A 169 8.76 4.27 3.09
N LEU A 170 7.53 4.80 3.22
CA LEU A 170 7.22 6.23 3.11
C LEU A 170 7.22 6.94 4.46
N TRP A 171 6.99 6.20 5.54
CA TRP A 171 7.02 6.68 6.91
C TRP A 171 7.68 5.65 7.82
N PRO A 172 8.17 6.05 9.00
CA PRO A 172 8.82 5.13 9.93
C PRO A 172 8.08 3.80 10.13
N GLN A 173 8.86 2.72 10.24
CA GLN A 173 8.34 1.36 10.44
C GLN A 173 7.54 1.25 11.74
N ALA A 174 7.94 2.01 12.76
CA ALA A 174 7.19 2.24 13.99
C ALA A 174 6.91 3.73 14.14
N VAL A 175 5.65 4.11 13.97
CA VAL A 175 5.09 5.37 14.44
C VAL A 175 4.82 5.19 15.93
N GLU A 176 5.71 5.71 16.79
CA GLU A 176 5.59 5.65 18.25
C GLU A 176 4.55 6.67 18.79
N GLY A 177 3.37 6.68 18.17
CA GLY A 177 2.18 7.39 18.63
C GLY A 177 2.03 8.85 18.17
N PRO A 178 0.84 9.44 18.35
CA PRO A 178 0.49 10.76 17.82
C PRO A 178 1.16 11.96 18.51
N CYS A 179 2.07 11.72 19.46
CA CYS A 179 2.68 12.77 20.29
C CYS A 179 4.09 13.22 19.84
N ASP A 180 4.64 12.60 18.80
CA ASP A 180 5.96 12.92 18.24
C ASP A 180 5.89 13.66 16.89
N PHE A 181 4.79 14.37 16.62
CA PHE A 181 4.62 15.17 15.40
C PHE A 181 5.15 16.64 15.44
N PRO A 182 6.29 16.98 16.05
CA PRO A 182 7.08 18.12 15.59
C PRO A 182 8.37 17.66 14.91
N GLY A 183 8.43 17.80 13.58
CA GLY A 183 9.63 17.54 12.76
C GLY A 183 9.72 16.12 12.22
N ILE A 184 8.70 15.66 11.47
CA ILE A 184 8.71 14.34 10.80
C ILE A 184 9.95 14.28 9.90
N GLU A 185 10.99 13.57 10.34
CA GLU A 185 12.04 13.13 9.43
C GLU A 185 11.39 12.20 8.42
N LEU A 186 11.42 12.63 7.16
CA LEU A 186 10.95 11.82 6.05
C LEU A 186 11.75 10.51 6.07
N SER A 187 11.07 9.39 5.86
CA SER A 187 11.80 8.14 5.67
C SER A 187 12.73 8.26 4.46
N GLN A 188 13.76 7.42 4.42
CA GLN A 188 14.66 7.32 3.28
C GLN A 188 13.89 7.12 1.96
N GLY A 189 12.76 6.41 1.97
CA GLY A 189 11.92 6.19 0.80
C GLY A 189 11.29 7.48 0.23
N LEU A 190 10.80 8.40 1.08
CA LEU A 190 10.34 9.71 0.61
C LEU A 190 11.49 10.63 0.19
N GLY A 191 12.69 10.41 0.73
CA GLY A 191 13.92 11.07 0.27
C GLY A 191 14.34 10.62 -1.14
N TRP A 192 14.24 9.32 -1.43
CA TRP A 192 14.52 8.77 -2.76
C TRP A 192 13.45 9.13 -3.78
N LEU A 193 12.19 8.92 -3.43
CA LEU A 193 11.09 9.02 -4.38
C LEU A 193 9.85 9.60 -3.69
N ARG A 194 9.76 10.92 -3.71
CA ARG A 194 8.59 11.66 -3.23
C ARG A 194 7.52 11.69 -4.33
N PRO A 195 6.31 11.15 -4.09
CA PRO A 195 5.22 11.26 -5.05
C PRO A 195 4.56 12.64 -4.97
N GLU A 196 3.99 13.10 -6.09
CA GLU A 196 3.08 14.25 -6.11
C GLU A 196 1.72 13.89 -5.51
N ARG A 197 1.32 12.62 -5.60
CA ARG A 197 0.01 12.11 -5.19
C ARG A 197 0.09 10.79 -4.44
N LEU A 198 -0.79 10.62 -3.45
CA LEU A 198 -0.91 9.40 -2.67
C LEU A 198 -2.34 8.88 -2.71
N ILE A 199 -2.49 7.60 -3.01
CA ILE A 199 -3.73 6.87 -2.80
C ILE A 199 -3.55 5.96 -1.60
N ILE A 200 -4.54 5.97 -0.71
CA ILE A 200 -4.58 5.09 0.44
C ILE A 200 -5.87 4.30 0.38
N THR A 201 -5.78 2.98 0.21
CA THR A 201 -6.97 2.16 0.36
C THR A 201 -7.27 1.93 1.83
N ALA A 202 -8.51 2.20 2.23
CA ALA A 202 -9.01 1.99 3.59
C ALA A 202 -10.19 1.02 3.60
N ARG A 203 -10.43 0.41 4.75
CA ARG A 203 -11.56 -0.49 4.99
C ARG A 203 -11.95 -0.39 6.44
N ASN A 204 -13.21 -0.67 6.75
CA ASN A 204 -13.69 -0.74 8.12
C ASN A 204 -12.79 -1.67 8.96
N PRO A 205 -12.23 -1.19 10.08
CA PRO A 205 -11.27 -1.97 10.88
C PRO A 205 -11.81 -3.32 11.36
N VAL A 206 -13.11 -3.43 11.68
CA VAL A 206 -13.74 -4.69 12.10
C VAL A 206 -13.75 -5.69 10.95
N ALA A 207 -14.08 -5.24 9.74
CA ALA A 207 -14.05 -6.10 8.55
C ALA A 207 -12.61 -6.49 8.17
N GLN A 208 -11.64 -5.60 8.41
CA GLN A 208 -10.21 -5.92 8.23
C GLN A 208 -9.75 -7.04 9.17
N ILE A 209 -10.04 -6.93 10.47
CA ILE A 209 -9.67 -7.93 11.48
C ILE A 209 -10.27 -9.29 11.10
N ARG A 210 -11.55 -9.35 10.74
CA ARG A 210 -12.19 -10.61 10.30
C ARG A 210 -11.56 -11.19 9.05
N SER A 211 -11.32 -10.35 8.04
CA SER A 211 -10.67 -10.77 6.80
C SER A 211 -9.25 -11.29 7.04
N LEU A 212 -8.57 -10.74 8.03
CA LEU A 212 -7.26 -11.18 8.44
C LEU A 212 -7.31 -12.54 9.15
N GLU A 213 -8.24 -12.72 10.11
CA GLU A 213 -8.42 -14.00 10.80
C GLU A 213 -8.70 -15.13 9.81
N GLU A 214 -9.56 -14.88 8.82
CA GLU A 214 -9.83 -15.83 7.73
C GLU A 214 -8.58 -16.14 6.90
N PHE A 215 -7.73 -15.14 6.65
CA PHE A 215 -6.49 -15.33 5.91
C PHE A 215 -5.46 -16.13 6.71
N VAL A 216 -5.20 -15.75 7.96
CA VAL A 216 -4.23 -16.43 8.84
C VAL A 216 -4.62 -17.89 9.00
N ARG A 217 -5.91 -18.18 9.20
CA ARG A 217 -6.41 -19.57 9.29
C ARG A 217 -6.15 -20.40 8.03
N LYS A 218 -6.11 -19.77 6.85
CA LYS A 218 -5.79 -20.44 5.59
C LYS A 218 -4.30 -20.54 5.30
N ALA A 219 -3.52 -19.58 5.80
CA ALA A 219 -2.11 -19.41 5.46
C ALA A 219 -1.15 -20.06 6.46
N VAL A 220 -1.61 -20.38 7.68
CA VAL A 220 -0.74 -20.82 8.78
C VAL A 220 -1.24 -22.15 9.35
N GLU A 221 -0.34 -23.13 9.40
CA GLU A 221 -0.66 -24.51 9.76
C GLU A 221 -0.77 -24.73 11.27
N SER A 222 0.00 -24.00 12.09
CA SER A 222 0.06 -24.22 13.54
C SER A 222 -0.60 -23.11 14.37
N PRO A 223 -1.33 -23.44 15.46
CA PRO A 223 -1.89 -22.42 16.36
C PRO A 223 -0.86 -21.51 17.02
N ALA A 224 0.36 -21.98 17.28
CA ALA A 224 1.41 -21.16 17.90
C ALA A 224 1.90 -20.03 16.98
N GLU A 225 1.91 -20.26 15.66
CA GLU A 225 2.21 -19.22 14.69
C GLU A 225 1.06 -18.21 14.57
N TRP A 226 -0.18 -18.61 14.85
CA TRP A 226 -1.35 -17.72 14.76
C TRP A 226 -1.20 -16.51 15.66
N ASP A 227 -0.75 -16.71 16.90
CA ASP A 227 -0.59 -15.62 17.87
C ASP A 227 0.46 -14.60 17.41
N GLY A 228 1.59 -15.07 16.87
CA GLY A 228 2.65 -14.20 16.34
C GLY A 228 2.22 -13.42 15.10
N TRP A 229 1.49 -14.08 14.19
CA TRP A 229 0.90 -13.42 13.02
C TRP A 229 -0.14 -12.38 13.44
N GLU A 230 -1.02 -12.73 14.36
CA GLU A 230 -2.06 -11.84 14.86
C GLU A 230 -1.45 -10.58 15.50
N GLU A 231 -0.49 -10.71 16.43
CA GLU A 231 0.18 -9.54 17.03
C GLU A 231 0.80 -8.65 15.95
N THR A 232 1.54 -9.27 15.01
CA THR A 232 2.21 -8.57 13.92
C THR A 232 1.22 -7.76 13.08
N TYR A 233 0.12 -8.39 12.68
CA TYR A 233 -0.89 -7.72 11.87
C TYR A 233 -1.69 -6.67 12.62
N MET A 234 -2.00 -6.89 13.89
CA MET A 234 -2.70 -5.88 14.70
C MET A 234 -1.83 -4.63 14.87
N ARG A 235 -0.52 -4.82 15.07
CA ARG A 235 0.46 -3.72 15.04
C ARG A 235 0.47 -3.04 13.67
N LEU A 236 0.58 -3.79 12.57
CA LEU A 236 0.58 -3.22 11.22
C LEU A 236 -0.70 -2.42 10.94
N LEU A 237 -1.87 -2.92 11.33
CA LEU A 237 -3.15 -2.25 11.12
C LEU A 237 -3.20 -0.90 11.86
N VAL A 238 -2.81 -0.87 13.14
CA VAL A 238 -2.72 0.40 13.89
C VAL A 238 -1.73 1.35 13.22
N GLN A 239 -0.56 0.85 12.85
CA GLN A 239 0.49 1.63 12.21
C GLN A 239 0.04 2.20 10.87
N ASP A 240 -0.68 1.44 10.05
CA ASP A 240 -1.17 1.93 8.77
C ASP A 240 -2.23 3.01 8.94
N TRP A 241 -3.10 2.90 9.94
CA TRP A 241 -4.03 3.99 10.27
C TRP A 241 -3.29 5.26 10.73
N LEU A 242 -2.24 5.14 11.51
CA LEU A 242 -1.40 6.29 11.86
C LEU A 242 -0.68 6.86 10.63
N ARG A 243 -0.31 6.02 9.65
CA ARG A 243 0.26 6.45 8.37
C ARG A 243 -0.74 7.22 7.49
N VAL A 244 -2.04 6.92 7.58
CA VAL A 244 -3.08 7.75 6.94
C VAL A 244 -3.00 9.19 7.45
N GLU A 245 -2.89 9.37 8.77
CA GLU A 245 -2.77 10.70 9.37
C GLU A 245 -1.46 11.39 8.97
N LEU A 246 -0.35 10.65 8.95
CA LEU A 246 0.94 11.17 8.48
C LEU A 246 0.89 11.62 7.03
N ALA A 247 0.28 10.82 6.16
CA ALA A 247 0.10 11.15 4.75
C ALA A 247 -0.70 12.44 4.59
N GLN A 248 -1.84 12.56 5.28
CA GLN A 248 -2.68 13.76 5.27
C GLN A 248 -1.95 15.02 5.78
N LYS A 249 -0.92 14.86 6.62
CA LYS A 249 -0.09 15.96 7.16
C LYS A 249 1.21 16.19 6.38
N SER A 250 1.50 15.38 5.35
CA SER A 250 2.79 15.40 4.64
C SER A 250 2.93 16.52 3.61
N GLY A 251 1.83 17.22 3.30
CA GLY A 251 1.76 18.18 2.20
C GLY A 251 1.70 17.54 0.81
N ILE A 252 1.63 16.22 0.73
CA ILE A 252 1.34 15.48 -0.51
C ILE A 252 -0.19 15.47 -0.71
N ASP A 253 -0.65 15.54 -1.97
CA ASP A 253 -2.06 15.41 -2.31
C ASP A 253 -2.52 13.96 -2.07
N VAL A 254 -3.53 13.75 -1.22
CA VAL A 254 -3.91 12.42 -0.72
C VAL A 254 -5.37 12.12 -0.99
N ALA A 255 -5.64 11.00 -1.64
CA ALA A 255 -6.97 10.40 -1.78
C ALA A 255 -7.10 9.13 -0.92
N VAL A 256 -8.15 9.05 -0.11
CA VAL A 256 -8.49 7.84 0.66
C VAL A 256 -9.64 7.11 -0.02
N VAL A 257 -9.37 5.93 -0.58
CA VAL A 257 -10.36 5.11 -1.28
C VAL A 257 -10.84 4.01 -0.34
N LYS A 258 -12.10 4.11 0.10
CA LYS A 258 -12.70 3.10 0.99
C LYS A 258 -13.23 1.93 0.18
N LEU A 259 -12.87 0.72 0.56
CA LEU A 259 -13.33 -0.49 -0.12
C LEU A 259 -14.85 -0.58 -0.15
N GLU A 260 -15.53 -0.18 0.94
CA GLU A 260 -16.99 -0.20 0.99
C GLU A 260 -17.63 0.74 -0.03
N ASN A 261 -17.03 1.92 -0.25
CA ASN A 261 -17.51 2.87 -1.25
C ASN A 261 -17.29 2.31 -2.66
N LEU A 262 -16.10 1.74 -2.92
CA LEU A 262 -15.78 1.12 -4.20
C LEU A 262 -16.69 -0.08 -4.50
N GLN A 263 -17.10 -0.84 -3.48
CA GLN A 263 -18.07 -1.94 -3.61
C GLN A 263 -19.51 -1.45 -3.83
N ALA A 264 -19.87 -0.30 -3.27
CA ALA A 264 -21.21 0.28 -3.40
C ALA A 264 -21.42 0.98 -4.75
N ASP A 265 -20.42 1.73 -5.20
CA ASP A 265 -20.46 2.52 -6.43
C ASP A 265 -19.08 2.54 -7.11
N MET A 266 -18.71 1.42 -7.73
CA MET A 266 -17.40 1.28 -8.37
C MET A 266 -17.18 2.33 -9.46
N SER A 267 -18.18 2.60 -10.30
CA SER A 267 -18.04 3.53 -11.42
C SER A 267 -17.85 4.95 -10.93
N GLY A 268 -18.70 5.44 -10.02
CA GLY A 268 -18.58 6.80 -9.51
C GLY A 268 -17.30 7.02 -8.71
N GLN A 269 -16.85 6.02 -7.94
CA GLN A 269 -15.58 6.12 -7.20
C GLN A 269 -14.37 6.13 -8.13
N LEU A 270 -14.36 5.34 -9.21
CA LEU A 270 -13.26 5.34 -10.18
C LEU A 270 -13.26 6.61 -11.03
N ASP A 271 -14.42 7.11 -11.46
CA ASP A 271 -14.53 8.37 -12.18
C ASP A 271 -13.96 9.53 -11.34
N HIS A 272 -14.38 9.63 -10.08
CA HIS A 272 -13.85 10.65 -9.16
C HIS A 272 -12.34 10.51 -8.94
N LEU A 273 -11.83 9.27 -8.84
CA LEU A 273 -10.41 9.04 -8.68
C LEU A 273 -9.61 9.41 -9.94
N CYS A 274 -10.11 9.09 -11.14
CA CYS A 274 -9.51 9.46 -12.41
C CYS A 274 -9.47 10.98 -12.58
N GLU A 275 -10.56 11.67 -12.25
CA GLU A 275 -10.61 13.14 -12.22
C GLU A 275 -9.56 13.72 -11.27
N TRP A 276 -9.44 13.18 -10.06
CA TRP A 276 -8.42 13.59 -9.07
C TRP A 276 -6.99 13.34 -9.57
N MET A 277 -6.74 12.21 -10.25
CA MET A 277 -5.46 11.91 -10.88
C MET A 277 -5.18 12.80 -12.11
N GLY A 278 -6.21 13.42 -12.71
CA GLY A 278 -6.10 14.20 -13.93
C GLY A 278 -6.01 13.34 -15.19
N VAL A 279 -6.66 12.17 -15.20
CA VAL A 279 -6.80 11.29 -16.36
C VAL A 279 -8.27 11.15 -16.75
N ALA A 280 -8.54 10.68 -17.96
CA ALA A 280 -9.89 10.54 -18.48
C ALA A 280 -10.74 9.57 -17.63
N PRO A 281 -11.92 9.99 -17.15
CA PRO A 281 -12.85 9.07 -16.50
C PRO A 281 -13.47 8.11 -17.53
N GLN A 282 -14.17 7.08 -17.06
CA GLN A 282 -14.99 6.16 -17.88
C GLN A 282 -14.26 5.37 -18.98
N SER A 283 -12.95 5.19 -18.86
CA SER A 283 -12.22 4.25 -19.69
C SER A 283 -12.82 2.84 -19.59
N LEU A 284 -12.96 2.13 -20.71
CA LEU A 284 -13.48 0.75 -20.72
C LEU A 284 -12.68 -0.19 -19.81
N HIS A 285 -11.42 0.13 -19.57
CA HIS A 285 -10.50 -0.61 -18.71
C HIS A 285 -10.89 -0.54 -17.22
N LEU A 286 -11.62 0.49 -16.79
CA LEU A 286 -12.06 0.65 -15.39
C LEU A 286 -13.20 -0.30 -15.00
N LYS A 287 -13.84 -0.98 -15.96
CA LYS A 287 -15.05 -1.79 -15.73
C LYS A 287 -14.75 -3.18 -15.18
N THR A 288 -13.54 -3.68 -15.37
CA THR A 288 -13.17 -5.05 -15.02
C THR A 288 -11.73 -5.06 -14.54
N PRO A 289 -11.46 -5.64 -13.36
CA PRO A 289 -10.09 -5.73 -12.86
C PRO A 289 -9.23 -6.57 -13.82
N THR A 290 -8.10 -6.02 -14.24
CA THR A 290 -7.10 -6.74 -15.02
C THR A 290 -5.74 -6.72 -14.34
N VAL A 291 -4.90 -7.68 -14.70
CA VAL A 291 -3.49 -7.69 -14.37
C VAL A 291 -2.77 -8.13 -15.65
N PHE A 292 -1.76 -7.39 -16.11
CA PHE A 292 -1.15 -7.56 -17.43
C PHE A 292 -2.13 -7.34 -18.59
N GLY A 293 -3.19 -6.55 -18.39
CA GLY A 293 -4.28 -6.42 -19.36
C GLY A 293 -5.14 -7.68 -19.54
N LEU A 294 -4.95 -8.70 -18.68
CA LEU A 294 -5.76 -9.92 -18.65
C LEU A 294 -6.77 -9.86 -17.50
N PRO A 295 -8.01 -10.35 -17.67
CA PRO A 295 -8.98 -10.42 -16.57
C PRO A 295 -8.39 -11.08 -15.32
N TRP A 296 -8.56 -10.41 -14.18
CA TRP A 296 -8.11 -10.91 -12.89
C TRP A 296 -9.30 -11.16 -11.97
N TRP A 297 -9.40 -12.39 -11.48
CA TRP A 297 -10.57 -12.85 -10.73
C TRP A 297 -10.40 -12.71 -9.22
N GLY A 298 -9.34 -12.04 -8.76
CA GLY A 298 -8.96 -11.96 -7.35
C GLY A 298 -7.77 -12.85 -6.99
N ASP A 299 -7.24 -12.65 -5.79
CA ASP A 299 -6.06 -13.38 -5.31
C ASP A 299 -6.36 -14.85 -4.98
N THR A 300 -5.31 -15.65 -4.80
CA THR A 300 -5.38 -17.07 -4.44
C THR A 300 -6.14 -17.37 -3.14
N TYR A 301 -6.36 -16.36 -2.28
CA TYR A 301 -7.02 -16.50 -0.98
C TYR A 301 -8.51 -16.11 -1.02
N SER A 302 -8.95 -15.47 -2.11
CA SER A 302 -10.28 -14.91 -2.30
C SER A 302 -11.19 -15.81 -3.15
N THR A 303 -12.50 -15.60 -3.04
CA THR A 303 -13.46 -16.25 -3.94
C THR A 303 -13.39 -15.57 -5.31
N PRO A 304 -13.15 -16.32 -6.40
CA PRO A 304 -12.98 -15.76 -7.73
C PRO A 304 -14.20 -14.96 -8.22
N SER A 305 -14.00 -13.73 -8.67
CA SER A 305 -15.03 -12.87 -9.25
C SER A 305 -14.43 -11.72 -10.04
N LEU A 306 -15.01 -11.40 -11.20
CA LEU A 306 -14.73 -10.15 -11.94
C LEU A 306 -15.54 -8.96 -11.41
N LYS A 307 -16.57 -9.22 -10.59
CA LYS A 307 -17.37 -8.19 -9.94
C LYS A 307 -16.93 -8.03 -8.51
N LEU A 308 -16.96 -6.79 -8.03
CA LEU A 308 -16.81 -6.54 -6.62
C LEU A 308 -17.99 -7.12 -5.85
N ASN A 309 -17.68 -7.85 -4.78
CA ASN A 309 -18.71 -8.28 -3.86
C ASN A 309 -19.35 -7.04 -3.22
N PRO A 310 -20.68 -6.99 -3.08
CA PRO A 310 -21.33 -5.89 -2.40
C PRO A 310 -20.80 -5.77 -0.96
N PRO A 311 -20.84 -4.56 -0.37
CA PRO A 311 -20.37 -4.37 0.99
C PRO A 311 -21.20 -5.25 1.94
N LYS A 312 -20.52 -6.13 2.68
CA LYS A 312 -21.17 -6.96 3.69
C LYS A 312 -21.57 -6.08 4.87
N ALA A 313 -22.75 -6.34 5.45
CA ALA A 313 -23.14 -5.69 6.69
C ALA A 313 -22.07 -5.94 7.77
N ILE A 314 -21.52 -4.84 8.30
CA ILE A 314 -20.43 -4.90 9.27
C ILE A 314 -21.04 -4.78 10.65
N ALA A 315 -20.79 -5.77 11.51
CA ALA A 315 -21.20 -5.68 12.89
C ALA A 315 -20.55 -4.47 13.55
N ALA A 316 -21.29 -3.79 14.43
CA ALA A 316 -20.73 -2.68 15.20
C ALA A 316 -19.47 -3.13 15.95
N PRO A 317 -18.44 -2.26 16.06
CA PRO A 317 -17.28 -2.57 16.88
C PRO A 317 -17.72 -2.84 18.32
N SER A 318 -17.17 -3.91 18.90
CA SER A 318 -17.50 -4.37 20.23
C SER A 318 -16.27 -4.32 21.11
N TYR A 319 -16.37 -3.64 22.26
CA TYR A 319 -15.31 -3.60 23.27
C TYR A 319 -15.06 -4.97 23.93
N ARG A 320 -16.02 -5.89 23.83
CA ARG A 320 -15.85 -7.27 24.29
C ARG A 320 -14.89 -8.07 23.40
N ASN A 321 -14.64 -7.59 22.18
CA ASN A 321 -13.59 -8.10 21.33
C ASN A 321 -12.33 -7.26 21.55
N THR A 322 -11.32 -7.85 22.17
CA THR A 322 -10.06 -7.21 22.53
C THR A 322 -9.34 -6.63 21.32
N LYS A 323 -9.36 -7.32 20.17
CA LYS A 323 -8.73 -6.85 18.92
C LYS A 323 -9.35 -5.55 18.43
N HIS A 324 -10.69 -5.48 18.43
CA HIS A 324 -11.39 -4.24 18.11
C HIS A 324 -10.97 -3.13 19.07
N PHE A 325 -10.94 -3.43 20.37
CA PHE A 325 -10.56 -2.45 21.38
C PHE A 325 -9.15 -1.90 21.15
N PHE A 326 -8.17 -2.75 20.82
CA PHE A 326 -6.80 -2.30 20.54
C PHE A 326 -6.67 -1.40 19.32
N VAL A 327 -7.34 -1.73 18.22
CA VAL A 327 -7.25 -0.91 17.00
C VAL A 327 -7.88 0.46 17.22
N TYR A 328 -9.07 0.49 17.82
CA TYR A 328 -9.72 1.76 18.15
C TYR A 328 -8.96 2.52 19.23
N LEU A 329 -8.31 1.84 20.15
CA LEU A 329 -7.45 2.50 21.12
C LEU A 329 -6.24 3.17 20.46
N GLY A 330 -5.55 2.48 19.55
CA GLY A 330 -4.33 2.97 18.91
C GLY A 330 -4.58 4.03 17.83
N ALA A 331 -5.68 3.93 17.10
CA ALA A 331 -5.94 4.74 15.92
C ALA A 331 -7.39 5.24 15.77
N GLY A 332 -8.19 5.18 16.84
CA GLY A 332 -9.63 5.48 16.80
C GLY A 332 -9.97 6.88 16.31
N GLU A 333 -9.14 7.89 16.63
CA GLU A 333 -9.36 9.25 16.14
C GLU A 333 -9.29 9.33 14.62
N VAL A 334 -8.27 8.72 14.01
CA VAL A 334 -8.11 8.68 12.54
C VAL A 334 -9.23 7.87 11.91
N ILE A 335 -9.56 6.71 12.48
CA ILE A 335 -10.66 5.84 12.01
C ILE A 335 -11.99 6.60 11.99
N ILE A 336 -12.31 7.34 13.06
CA ILE A 336 -13.55 8.11 13.17
C ILE A 336 -13.55 9.29 12.20
N ARG A 337 -12.41 9.98 12.03
CA ARG A 337 -12.27 11.06 11.04
C ARG A 337 -12.51 10.56 9.62
N GLU A 338 -12.07 9.34 9.30
CA GLU A 338 -12.40 8.66 8.05
C GLU A 338 -13.84 8.11 8.02
N GLY A 339 -14.74 8.56 8.89
CA GLY A 339 -16.17 8.26 8.84
C GLY A 339 -16.55 6.84 9.24
N TYR A 340 -15.64 6.07 9.83
CA TYR A 340 -16.00 4.75 10.37
C TYR A 340 -16.66 4.87 11.75
N PRO A 341 -17.59 3.98 12.11
CA PRO A 341 -18.34 4.10 13.36
C PRO A 341 -17.44 4.05 14.59
N ALA A 342 -17.61 5.00 15.52
CA ALA A 342 -16.95 4.97 16.81
C ALA A 342 -17.41 3.76 17.64
N MET A 343 -16.49 3.20 18.43
CA MET A 343 -16.88 2.24 19.47
C MET A 343 -17.51 3.01 20.64
N LYS A 344 -18.74 2.67 21.03
CA LYS A 344 -19.47 3.40 22.11
C LYS A 344 -18.67 3.56 23.41
N LEU A 345 -17.91 2.53 23.80
CA LEU A 345 -17.04 2.58 24.97
C LEU A 345 -15.82 3.49 24.74
N PHE A 346 -15.30 3.57 23.52
CA PHE A 346 -14.16 4.43 23.19
C PHE A 346 -14.52 5.91 23.33
N ASP A 347 -15.72 6.31 22.89
CA ASP A 347 -16.24 7.66 23.15
C ASP A 347 -16.29 7.96 24.64
N TRP A 348 -16.71 7.00 25.46
CA TRP A 348 -16.76 7.14 26.90
C TRP A 348 -15.35 7.18 27.53
N VAL A 349 -14.45 6.28 27.13
CA VAL A 349 -13.08 6.22 27.67
C VAL A 349 -12.28 7.48 27.31
N LEU A 350 -12.38 7.97 26.07
CA LEU A 350 -11.77 9.24 25.66
C LEU A 350 -12.34 10.43 26.45
N ARG A 351 -13.66 10.46 26.68
CA ARG A 351 -14.32 11.54 27.40
C ARG A 351 -14.04 11.54 28.90
N TYR A 352 -13.90 10.38 29.53
CA TYR A 352 -13.98 10.28 31.00
C TYR A 352 -12.76 9.67 31.71
N ILE A 353 -11.99 8.81 31.05
CA ILE A 353 -10.94 8.01 31.73
C ILE A 353 -9.53 8.43 31.34
N GLY A 354 -9.32 8.85 30.10
CA GLY A 354 -8.02 9.28 29.59
C GLY A 354 -7.04 8.14 29.30
N VAL A 355 -6.03 8.45 28.49
CA VAL A 355 -4.97 7.57 27.97
C VAL A 355 -4.22 6.71 29.02
N PRO A 356 -4.00 7.13 30.29
CA PRO A 356 -3.22 6.34 31.25
C PRO A 356 -3.81 4.98 31.64
N LEU A 357 -5.14 4.87 31.78
CA LEU A 357 -5.76 3.59 32.10
C LEU A 357 -5.68 2.63 30.91
N LEU A 358 -5.76 3.17 29.70
CA LEU A 358 -5.66 2.42 28.46
C LEU A 358 -4.28 1.79 28.25
N ALA A 359 -3.21 2.50 28.61
CA ALA A 359 -1.87 1.94 28.62
C ALA A 359 -1.70 0.85 29.69
N LEU A 360 -2.37 1.01 30.84
CA LEU A 360 -2.41 -0.02 31.89
C LEU A 360 -3.12 -1.28 31.38
N LEU A 361 -4.23 -1.13 30.66
CA LEU A 361 -4.97 -2.24 30.03
C LEU A 361 -4.17 -2.93 28.92
N TYR A 362 -3.39 -2.19 28.12
CA TYR A 362 -2.46 -2.77 27.14
C TYR A 362 -1.33 -3.57 27.81
N LEU A 363 -0.79 -3.07 28.92
CA LEU A 363 0.23 -3.80 29.70
C LEU A 363 -0.37 -5.05 30.37
N CYS A 364 -1.65 -5.03 30.74
CA CYS A 364 -2.36 -6.20 31.27
C CYS A 364 -2.72 -7.23 30.16
N TRP A 365 -2.90 -6.80 28.92
CA TRP A 365 -3.21 -7.70 27.80
C TRP A 365 -2.04 -8.59 27.38
N LYS A 366 -0.80 -8.14 27.60
CA LYS A 366 0.39 -8.85 27.11
C LYS A 366 0.88 -9.97 28.05
N ASP A 367 0.28 -10.20 29.22
CA ASP A 367 0.87 -11.16 30.18
C ASP A 367 -0.13 -11.92 31.06
N ASP A 368 -0.22 -13.22 30.81
CA ASP A 368 -0.33 -14.23 31.88
C ASP A 368 1.07 -14.73 32.36
N ALA A 369 2.20 -14.31 31.73
CA ALA A 369 3.48 -15.04 31.86
C ALA A 369 4.76 -14.28 32.30
N VAL A 370 4.86 -12.94 32.34
CA VAL A 370 6.14 -12.26 32.66
C VAL A 370 6.14 -11.48 33.99
N ARG A 371 6.98 -11.97 34.92
CA ARG A 371 7.20 -11.50 36.30
C ARG A 371 8.19 -10.33 36.46
N ASP A 372 8.78 -9.79 35.39
CA ASP A 372 9.81 -8.75 35.53
C ASP A 372 9.24 -7.31 35.44
N TRP A 373 9.27 -6.64 36.58
CA TRP A 373 8.70 -5.30 36.79
C TRP A 373 9.58 -4.17 36.22
N ARG A 374 10.84 -4.44 35.88
CA ARG A 374 11.77 -3.41 35.37
C ARG A 374 11.48 -3.00 33.92
N LEU A 375 11.02 -3.93 33.08
CA LEU A 375 10.53 -3.66 31.72
C LEU A 375 9.20 -2.88 31.71
N ARG A 376 8.40 -2.98 32.78
CA ARG A 376 7.15 -2.21 32.94
C ARG A 376 7.43 -0.72 33.15
N TRP A 377 8.52 -0.36 33.83
CA TRP A 377 8.83 1.03 34.18
C TRP A 377 9.35 1.89 33.02
N SER A 378 10.13 1.31 32.09
CA SER A 378 10.55 2.02 30.87
C SER A 378 9.36 2.30 29.95
N ARG A 379 8.42 1.34 29.84
CA ARG A 379 7.16 1.48 29.09
C ARG A 379 6.15 2.43 29.75
N LEU A 380 6.11 2.52 31.08
CA LEU A 380 5.28 3.51 31.80
C LEU A 380 5.78 4.95 31.61
N ARG A 381 7.10 5.18 31.53
CA ARG A 381 7.65 6.53 31.26
C ARG A 381 7.22 7.09 29.89
N PHE A 382 7.00 6.23 28.91
CA PHE A 382 6.45 6.58 27.59
C PHE A 382 5.02 7.16 27.70
N VAL A 383 4.15 6.49 28.45
CA VAL A 383 2.73 6.86 28.64
C VAL A 383 2.56 8.21 29.37
N PHE A 384 3.42 8.49 30.35
CA PHE A 384 3.32 9.74 31.11
C PHE A 384 3.83 10.98 30.35
N ARG A 385 4.69 10.83 29.33
CA ARG A 385 5.13 11.96 28.46
C ARG A 385 4.01 12.46 27.53
N VAL A 386 3.16 11.56 27.02
CA VAL A 386 1.97 11.86 26.20
C VAL A 386 1.00 12.84 26.91
N ARG A 387 0.83 12.70 28.23
CA ARG A 387 -0.14 13.49 29.04
C ARG A 387 0.18 14.99 29.13
N LYS A 388 1.46 15.40 29.11
CA LYS A 388 1.85 16.81 29.32
C LYS A 388 1.65 17.67 28.07
N ARG A 389 1.65 17.07 26.86
CA ARG A 389 1.40 17.76 25.59
C ARG A 389 -0.07 17.76 25.15
N HIS A 390 -0.83 16.69 25.42
CA HIS A 390 -2.26 16.62 25.07
C HIS A 390 -3.13 17.71 25.73
N ARG A 391 -2.78 18.14 26.95
CA ARG A 391 -3.45 19.27 27.62
C ARG A 391 -3.21 20.62 26.92
N LYS A 392 -2.09 20.80 26.22
CA LYS A 392 -1.82 22.03 25.45
C LYS A 392 -2.63 22.08 24.15
N VAL A 393 -2.72 20.95 23.44
CA VAL A 393 -3.50 20.84 22.19
C VAL A 393 -4.99 21.02 22.44
N LEU A 394 -5.55 20.36 23.47
CA LEU A 394 -6.97 20.53 23.83
C LEU A 394 -7.28 21.94 24.38
N ALA A 395 -6.28 22.65 24.92
CA ALA A 395 -6.44 24.03 25.36
C ALA A 395 -6.40 25.03 24.19
N SER A 396 -5.61 24.78 23.14
CA SER A 396 -5.58 25.64 21.94
C SER A 396 -6.86 25.55 21.12
N PHE A 397 -7.54 24.40 21.09
CA PHE A 397 -8.84 24.25 20.42
C PHE A 397 -10.00 24.96 21.13
N ARG A 398 -9.85 25.30 22.42
CA ARG A 398 -10.87 26.07 23.17
C ARG A 398 -10.65 27.59 23.08
N ALA A 399 -9.55 28.04 22.49
CA ALA A 399 -9.15 29.45 22.46
C ALA A 399 -9.33 30.13 21.10
N SER A 400 -9.73 29.41 20.04
CA SER A 400 -10.14 30.05 18.78
C SER A 400 -11.59 30.52 18.89
N PRO A 401 -11.88 31.83 18.82
CA PRO A 401 -13.23 32.32 18.65
C PRO A 401 -13.71 31.96 17.24
N SER A 402 -14.99 31.60 17.14
CA SER A 402 -15.75 31.41 15.89
C SER A 402 -15.63 32.57 14.92
#